data_AF-A0A066PIQ3-F1
#
_entry.id   AF-A0A066PIQ3-F1
#
_cell.length_a   1.000
_cell.length_b   1.000
_cell.length_c   1.000
_cell.angle_alpha   90.00
_cell.angle_beta   90.00
_cell.angle_gamma   90.00
#
_symmetry.space_group_name_H-M   'P 1'
#
loop_
_entity.id
_entity.type
_entity.pdbx_description
1 polymer ?
#
loop_
_entity_poly.entity_id
_entity_poly.type
_entity_poly.pdbx_seq_one_letter_code
_entity_poly.pdbx_strand_id
1 'polypeptide(L)' 'MPWSAEEAERHTHRANTPELRELWAKIANECLARTGDEGRAIREANAVIARLARQAPRG' A
#
# COMPACT_ATOMS: atom_id res chain seq x y z
N MET A 1 6.55 10.08 7.87
CA MET A 1 7.51 9.03 8.31
C MET A 1 7.43 7.87 7.31
N PRO A 2 8.47 7.04 7.13
CA PRO A 2 8.31 5.80 6.37
C PRO A 2 7.33 4.88 7.13
N TRP A 3 6.26 4.46 6.46
CA TRP A 3 5.22 3.61 7.02
C TRP A 3 5.67 2.15 7.15
N SER A 4 5.21 1.46 8.19
CA SER A 4 5.34 0.01 8.32
C SER A 4 4.25 -0.73 7.54
N ALA A 5 4.44 -2.04 7.34
CA ALA A 5 3.43 -2.90 6.72
C ALA A 5 2.12 -2.91 7.53
N GLU A 6 2.19 -2.87 8.86
CA GLU A 6 1.02 -2.90 9.74
C GLU A 6 0.17 -1.63 9.59
N GLU A 7 0.78 -0.50 9.24
CA GLU A 7 0.06 0.75 8.99
C GLU A 7 -0.77 0.71 7.71
N ALA A 8 -0.48 -0.21 6.77
CA ALA A 8 -1.24 -0.34 5.53
C ALA A 8 -2.74 -0.57 5.76
N GLU A 9 -3.11 -1.33 6.79
CA GLU A 9 -4.53 -1.61 7.11
C GLU A 9 -5.30 -0.36 7.52
N ARG A 10 -4.63 0.64 8.09
CA ARG A 10 -5.24 1.93 8.46
C ARG A 10 -5.56 2.80 7.24
N HIS A 11 -4.89 2.53 6.12
CA HIS A 11 -5.04 3.29 4.88
C HIS A 11 -5.85 2.55 3.81
N THR A 12 -5.89 1.22 3.86
CA THR A 12 -6.68 0.40 2.95
C THR A 12 -7.01 -0.98 3.55
N HIS A 13 -8.30 -1.30 3.59
CA HIS A 13 -8.77 -2.64 4.00
C HIS A 13 -8.46 -3.72 2.94
N ARG A 14 -7.92 -3.32 1.77
CA ARG A 14 -7.52 -4.25 0.70
C ARG A 14 -6.15 -4.87 0.94
N ALA A 15 -5.33 -4.31 1.83
CA ALA A 15 -4.07 -4.90 2.26
C ALA A 15 -4.31 -5.97 3.35
N ASN A 16 -5.13 -6.97 3.03
CA ASN A 16 -5.61 -7.95 4.00
C ASN A 16 -4.66 -9.15 4.19
N THR A 17 -3.69 -9.35 3.30
CA THR A 17 -2.62 -10.36 3.46
C THR A 17 -1.29 -9.69 3.84
N PRO A 18 -0.37 -10.40 4.54
CA PRO A 18 0.96 -9.87 4.86
C PRO A 18 1.72 -9.34 3.63
N GLU A 19 1.64 -10.06 2.50
CA GLU A 19 2.34 -9.69 1.27
C GLU A 19 1.81 -8.38 0.69
N LEU A 20 0.50 -8.16 0.74
CA LEU A 20 -0.12 -6.90 0.29
C LEU A 20 0.22 -5.74 1.22
N ARG A 21 0.38 -5.97 2.51
CA ARG A 21 0.80 -4.96 3.50
C ARG A 21 2.24 -4.51 3.27
N GLU A 22 3.15 -5.47 3.10
CA GLU A 22 4.55 -5.20 2.79
C GLU A 22 4.70 -4.43 1.48
N LEU A 23 3.97 -4.86 0.45
CA LEU A 23 3.98 -4.18 -0.84
C LEU A 23 3.43 -2.75 -0.74
N TRP A 24 2.35 -2.54 0.02
CA TRP A 24 1.79 -1.22 0.25
C TRP A 24 2.83 -0.28 0.87
N ALA A 25 3.49 -0.71 1.95
CA ALA A 25 4.49 0.08 2.65
C ALA A 25 5.68 0.42 1.76
N LYS A 26 6.15 -0.56 0.97
CA LYS A 26 7.23 -0.35 -0.01
C LYS A 26 6.87 0.77 -1.00
N ILE A 27 5.71 0.69 -1.65
CA ILE A 27 5.29 1.66 -2.66
C ILE A 27 5.09 3.05 -2.05
N ALA A 28 4.43 3.11 -0.89
CA ALA A 28 4.18 4.37 -0.19
C ALA A 28 5.50 5.06 0.19
N ASN A 29 6.45 4.31 0.75
CA ASN A 29 7.74 4.83 1.17
C ASN A 29 8.61 5.25 -0.02
N GLU A 30 8.63 4.48 -1.11
CA GLU A 30 9.33 4.84 -2.34
C GLU A 30 8.74 6.12 -2.97
N CYS A 31 7.41 6.24 -3.02
CA CYS A 31 6.76 7.43 -3.54
C CYS A 31 7.01 8.66 -2.67
N LEU A 32 6.95 8.50 -1.34
CA LEU A 32 7.24 9.57 -0.39
C LEU A 32 8.70 10.03 -0.51
N ALA A 33 9.66 9.10 -0.59
CA ALA A 33 11.07 9.43 -0.77
C ALA A 33 11.35 10.17 -2.08
N ARG A 34 10.64 9.83 -3.16
CA ARG A 34 10.79 10.47 -4.48
C ARG A 34 10.13 11.85 -4.56
N THR A 35 8.99 12.04 -3.90
CA THR A 35 8.12 13.21 -4.16
C THR A 35 7.91 14.13 -2.97
N GLY A 36 8.11 13.63 -1.75
CA GLY A 36 7.75 14.34 -0.52
C GLY A 36 6.24 14.50 -0.30
N ASP A 37 5.39 13.95 -1.16
CA ASP A 37 3.92 14.09 -1.08
C ASP A 37 3.29 12.84 -0.46
N GLU A 38 2.89 12.96 0.81
CA GLU A 38 2.23 11.89 1.57
C GLU A 38 0.88 11.49 0.94
N GLY A 39 0.09 12.47 0.51
CA GLY A 39 -1.22 12.21 -0.10
C GLY A 39 -1.09 11.42 -1.40
N ARG A 40 -0.06 11.72 -2.21
CA ARG A 40 0.25 10.95 -3.42
C ARG A 40 0.72 9.54 -3.09
N ALA A 41 1.63 9.38 -2.11
CA ALA A 41 2.13 8.08 -1.70
C ALA A 41 1.01 7.11 -1.30
N ILE A 42 0.07 7.58 -0.46
CA ILE A 42 -1.08 6.79 -0.03
C ILE A 42 -1.97 6.40 -1.22
N ARG A 43 -2.28 7.35 -2.12
CA ARG A 43 -3.14 7.08 -3.30
C ARG A 43 -2.50 6.07 -4.25
N GLU A 44 -1.19 6.19 -4.51
CA GLU A 44 -0.44 5.30 -5.40
C GLU A 44 -0.41 3.87 -4.83
N ALA A 45 -0.05 3.72 -3.55
CA ALA A 45 -0.04 2.42 -2.88
C ALA A 45 -1.44 1.78 -2.83
N ASN A 46 -2.48 2.54 -2.48
CA ASN A 46 -3.86 2.05 -2.44
C ASN A 46 -4.35 1.55 -3.81
N ALA A 47 -4.00 2.25 -4.89
CA ALA A 47 -4.40 1.86 -6.24
C ALA A 47 -3.77 0.53 -6.67
N VAL A 48 -2.49 0.30 -6.35
CA VAL A 48 -1.79 -0.95 -6.67
C VAL A 48 -2.38 -2.12 -5.88
N ILE A 49 -2.55 -1.96 -4.57
CA ILE A 49 -3.15 -3.01 -3.72
C ILE A 49 -4.57 -3.34 -4.16
N ALA A 50 -5.40 -2.33 -4.47
CA ALA A 50 -6.76 -2.57 -4.94
C ALA A 50 -6.80 -3.31 -6.29
N ARG A 51 -5.78 -3.17 -7.15
CA ARG A 51 -5.66 -3.96 -8.38
C ARG A 51 -5.28 -5.40 -8.10
N LEU A 52 -4.27 -5.63 -7.25
CA LEU A 52 -3.78 -6.97 -6.92
C LEU A 52 -4.80 -7.79 -6.11
N ALA A 53 -5.41 -7.18 -5.10
CA ALA A 53 -6.45 -7.83 -4.29
C ALA A 53 -7.69 -8.24 -5.10
N ARG A 54 -7.93 -7.64 -6.27
CA ARG A 54 -8.99 -8.07 -7.20
C ARG A 54 -8.58 -9.24 -8.09
N GLN A 55 -7.28 -9.43 -8.30
CA GLN A 55 -6.72 -10.44 -9.19
C GLN A 55 -6.34 -11.72 -8.45
N ALA A 56 -6.14 -11.66 -7.13
CA ALA A 56 -6.00 -12.85 -6.31
C ALA A 56 -7.26 -13.72 -6.43
N PRO A 57 -7.14 -15.01 -6.78
CA PRO A 57 -8.29 -15.91 -6.74
C PRO A 57 -8.87 -15.87 -5.33
N ARG A 58 -10.19 -15.68 -5.24
CA ARG A 58 -10.91 -15.88 -3.98
C ARG A 58 -10.82 -17.39 -3.69
N GLY A 59 -9.83 -17.77 -2.88
CA GLY A 59 -9.73 -19.11 -2.31
C GLY A 59 -10.96 -19.41 -1.47
#